data_AF-F3FY94-F1
#
_entry.id   AF-F3FY94-F1
#
_cell.length_a   1.000
_cell.length_b   1.000
_cell.length_c   1.000
_cell.angle_alpha   90.00
_cell.angle_beta   90.00
_cell.angle_gamma   90.00
#
_symmetry.space_group_name_H-M   'P 1'
#
loop_
_entity.id
_entity.type
_entity.pdbx_description
1 polymer ?
#
loop_
_entity_poly.entity_id
_entity_poly.type
_entity_poly.pdbx_seq_one_letter_code
_entity_poly.pdbx_strand_id
1 'polypeptide(L)' 'AKVAPAIAAGCTVVLKPSELSPLSALLFAQLVHDAGLPPGVFNLVNGSGPEVGG' A
#
# COMPACT_ATOMS: atom_id res chain seq x y z
N ALA A 1 7.47 2.52 -6.27
CA ALA A 1 7.20 2.70 -7.71
C ALA A 1 6.37 1.58 -8.38
N LYS A 2 6.00 0.47 -7.71
CA LYS A 2 5.24 -0.64 -8.34
C LYS A 2 3.71 -0.58 -8.15
N VAL A 3 3.23 0.17 -7.16
CA VAL A 3 1.82 0.18 -6.75
C VAL A 3 0.90 0.88 -7.77
N ALA A 4 1.29 2.07 -8.24
CA ALA A 4 0.51 2.84 -9.21
C ALA A 4 0.26 2.10 -10.54
N PRO A 5 1.26 1.50 -11.21
CA PRO A 5 1.01 0.75 -12.44
C PRO A 5 0.20 -0.53 -12.21
N ALA A 6 0.33 -1.20 -11.05
CA ALA A 6 -0.46 -2.38 -10.73
C ALA A 6 -1.96 -2.04 -10.54
N ILE A 7 -2.25 -0.95 -9.84
CA ILE A 7 -3.63 -0.45 -9.71
C ILE A 7 -4.18 -0.04 -11.08
N ALA A 8 -3.40 0.64 -11.92
CA ALA A 8 -3.81 1.03 -13.27
C ALA A 8 -4.09 -0.17 -14.18
N ALA A 9 -3.40 -1.29 -13.98
CA ALA A 9 -3.65 -2.56 -14.66
C ALA A 9 -4.88 -3.32 -14.12
N GLY A 10 -5.58 -2.79 -13.11
CA GLY A 10 -6.73 -3.43 -12.47
C GLY A 10 -6.35 -4.50 -11.45
N CYS A 11 -5.08 -4.59 -11.04
CA CYS A 11 -4.65 -5.52 -10.01
C CYS A 11 -4.92 -4.97 -8.61
N THR A 12 -5.21 -5.88 -7.67
CA THR A 12 -5.21 -5.57 -6.24
C THR A 12 -3.77 -5.59 -5.71
N VAL A 13 -3.47 -4.71 -4.75
CA VAL A 13 -2.12 -4.54 -4.20
C VAL A 13 -2.14 -4.58 -2.68
N VAL A 14 -1.18 -5.32 -2.11
CA VAL A 14 -0.82 -5.23 -0.69
C VAL A 14 0.53 -4.53 -0.60
N LEU A 15 0.56 -3.33 -0.01
CA LEU A 15 1.78 -2.57 0.23
C LEU A 15 2.26 -2.82 1.67
N LYS A 16 3.48 -3.37 1.78
CA LYS A 16 4.21 -3.51 3.03
C LYS A 16 5.39 -2.54 3.06
N PRO A 17 5.28 -1.38 3.74
CA PRO A 17 6.40 -0.47 3.83
C PRO A 17 7.56 -1.05 4.66
N SER A 18 8.74 -0.46 4.48
CA SER A 18 9.85 -0.66 5.40
C SER A 18 9.52 0.02 6.73
N GLU A 19 9.87 -0.63 7.83
CA GLU A 19 9.78 -0.09 9.19
C GLU A 19 10.59 1.20 9.39
N LEU A 20 11.58 1.43 8.52
CA LEU A 20 12.42 2.63 8.54
C LEU A 20 11.79 3.84 7.81
N SER A 21 10.71 3.63 7.03
CA SER A 21 10.07 4.70 6.26
C SER A 21 8.54 4.53 6.10
N PRO A 22 7.77 4.45 7.20
CA PRO A 22 6.33 4.23 7.14
C PRO A 22 5.53 5.45 6.65
N LEU A 23 6.05 6.67 6.87
CA LEU A 23 5.32 7.93 6.62
C LEU A 23 4.86 8.08 5.16
N SER A 24 5.72 7.75 4.19
CA SER A 24 5.37 7.85 2.78
C SER A 24 4.27 6.88 2.36
N ALA A 25 4.20 5.71 3.00
CA ALA A 25 3.18 4.71 2.71
C ALA A 25 1.83 5.05 3.35
N LEU A 26 1.85 5.66 4.55
CA LEU A 26 0.65 6.21 5.18
C LEU A 26 0.07 7.38 4.39
N LEU A 27 0.91 8.31 3.94
CA LEU A 27 0.48 9.40 3.05
C LEU A 27 -0.12 8.86 1.74
N PHE A 28 0.51 7.83 1.16
CA PHE A 28 -0.02 7.19 -0.04
C PHE A 28 -1.38 6.51 0.21
N ALA A 29 -1.56 5.85 1.36
CA ALA A 29 -2.84 5.26 1.73
C ALA A 29 -3.95 6.32 1.89
N GLN A 30 -3.62 7.49 2.46
CA GLN A 30 -4.56 8.60 2.54
C GLN A 30 -4.96 9.11 1.15
N LEU A 31 -3.98 9.32 0.26
CA LEU A 31 -4.25 9.75 -1.12
C LEU A 31 -5.14 8.76 -1.87
N VAL A 32 -4.91 7.46 -1.67
CA VAL A 32 -5.72 6.38 -2.26
C VAL A 32 -7.16 6.39 -1.72
N HIS A 33 -7.31 6.62 -0.42
CA HIS A 33 -8.63 6.76 0.20
C HIS A 33 -9.38 7.98 -0.34
N ASP A 34 -8.71 9.14 -0.39
CA ASP A 34 -9.27 10.39 -0.87
C ASP A 34 -9.60 10.34 -2.37
N ALA A 35 -8.83 9.58 -3.15
CA ALA A 35 -9.10 9.30 -4.57
C ALA A 35 -10.31 8.37 -4.80
N GLY A 36 -10.90 7.81 -3.74
CA GLY A 36 -12.11 6.99 -3.81
C GLY A 36 -11.90 5.61 -4.42
N LEU A 37 -10.70 5.02 -4.29
CA LEU A 37 -10.47 3.67 -4.80
C LEU A 37 -11.42 2.67 -4.14
N PRO A 38 -11.92 1.66 -4.90
CA PRO A 38 -12.76 0.63 -4.33
C PRO A 38 -12.06 -0.10 -3.17
N PRO A 39 -12.81 -0.45 -2.11
CA PRO A 39 -12.24 -1.19 -0.98
C PRO A 39 -11.62 -2.51 -1.45
N GLY A 40 -10.44 -2.84 -0.93
CA GLY A 40 -9.69 -4.05 -1.27
C GLY A 40 -8.75 -3.93 -2.48
N VAL A 41 -8.84 -2.87 -3.29
CA VAL A 41 -7.90 -2.63 -4.41
C VAL A 41 -6.49 -2.29 -3.90
N PHE A 42 -6.42 -1.58 -2.79
CA PHE A 42 -5.17 -1.27 -2.11
C PHE A 42 -5.30 -1.59 -0.63
N ASN A 43 -4.31 -2.32 -0.10
CA ASN A 43 -4.24 -2.67 1.30
C ASN A 43 -2.85 -2.29 1.81
N LEU A 44 -2.78 -1.56 2.92
CA LEU A 44 -1.53 -1.23 3.60
C LEU A 44 -1.38 -2.11 4.83
N VAL A 45 -0.29 -2.86 4.92
CA VAL A 45 0.04 -3.67 6.09
C VAL A 45 1.34 -3.18 6.70
N ASN A 46 1.27 -2.59 7.89
CA ASN A 46 2.44 -2.16 8.65
C ASN A 46 2.90 -3.30 9.56
N GLY A 47 4.21 -3.55 9.60
CA GLY A 47 4.83 -4.53 10.47
C GLY A 47 6.30 -4.76 10.14
N SER A 48 7.03 -5.32 11.10
CA SER A 48 8.42 -5.73 10.89
C SER A 48 8.49 -6.87 9.87
N GLY A 49 9.55 -6.94 9.06
CA GLY A 49 9.72 -7.99 8.03
C GLY A 49 9.29 -9.41 8.46
N PRO A 50 9.69 -9.92 9.63
CA PRO A 50 9.28 -11.26 10.09
C PRO A 50 7.82 -11.39 10.54
N GLU A 51 7.13 -10.32 10.92
CA GLU A 51 5.74 -10.36 11.40
C GLU A 51 4.69 -10.35 10.27
N VAL A 52 5.05 -9.84 9.09
CA VAL A 52 4.11 -9.57 7.98
C VAL A 52 4.51 -10.25 6.66
N GLY A 53 5.37 -11.27 6.73
CA GLY A 53 5.86 -12.05 5.59
C GLY A 53 7.17 -11.51 5.03
N GLY A 54 8.18 -12.39 4.99
CA GLY A 54 9.53 -12.11 4.47
C GLY A 54 9.60 -12.06 2.95
#